data_AF-A0AAU2MRU1-F1
#
_entry.id   AF-A0AAU2MRU1-F1
#
_cell.length_a   1.000
_cell.length_b   1.000
_cell.length_c   1.000
_cell.angle_alpha   90.00
_cell.angle_beta   90.00
_cell.angle_gamma   90.00
#
_symmetry.space_group_name_H-M   'P 1'
#
loop_
_entity.id
_entity.type
_entity.pdbx_description
1 polymer ?
#
loop_
_entity_poly.entity_id
_entity_poly.type
_entity_poly.pdbx_seq_one_letter_code
_entity_poly.pdbx_strand_id
1 'polypeptide(L)'
;MSDAVVDAGRWLEIQAEGRRKLFLLLEEALTAGNLVAAGHLLVMANGTAGHDRTAAETVIAKRARQAAERVRALPSSLTAAPDRAPVAGA
;
A
#
# COMPACT_ATOMS: atom_id res chain seq x y z
N MET A 1 4.67 -36.22 14.42
CA MET A 1 4.93 -35.02 13.58
C MET A 1 6.18 -34.37 14.13
N SER A 2 7.20 -34.08 13.31
CA SER A 2 8.48 -33.53 13.79
C SER A 2 8.32 -32.04 14.16
N ASP A 3 9.08 -31.56 15.15
CA ASP A 3 9.12 -30.16 15.57
C ASP A 3 9.38 -29.20 14.40
N ALA A 4 10.18 -29.61 13.42
CA ALA A 4 10.44 -28.84 12.20
C ALA A 4 9.17 -28.57 11.36
N VAL A 5 8.21 -29.50 11.34
CA VAL A 5 6.93 -29.33 10.63
C VAL A 5 6.03 -28.35 11.38
N VAL A 6 6.05 -28.39 12.71
CA VAL A 6 5.29 -27.47 13.57
C VAL A 6 5.83 -26.04 13.44
N ASP A 7 7.15 -25.88 13.48
CA ASP A 7 7.79 -24.57 13.32
C ASP A 7 7.60 -23.98 11.93
N ALA A 8 7.66 -24.81 10.88
CA ALA A 8 7.32 -24.39 9.52
C ALA A 8 5.87 -23.92 9.42
N GLY A 9 4.92 -24.63 10.05
CA GLY A 9 3.51 -24.23 10.12
C GLY A 9 3.33 -22.86 10.78
N ARG A 10 3.95 -22.64 11.94
CA ARG A 10 3.91 -21.34 12.63
C ARG A 10 4.50 -20.21 11.81
N TRP A 11 5.61 -20.47 11.12
CA TRP A 11 6.24 -19.46 10.26
C TRP A 11 5.29 -19.03 9.13
N LEU A 12 4.58 -19.97 8.49
CA LEU A 12 3.59 -19.67 7.46
C LEU A 12 2.40 -18.86 8.02
N GLU A 13 1.93 -19.18 9.22
CA GLU A 13 0.86 -18.42 9.87
C GLU A 13 1.27 -16.97 10.15
N ILE A 14 2.50 -16.75 10.62
CA ILE A 14 3.05 -15.40 10.87
C ILE A 14 3.14 -14.61 9.56
N GLN A 15 3.58 -15.24 8.47
CA GLN A 15 3.62 -14.60 7.15
C GLN A 15 2.21 -14.25 6.65
N ALA A 16 1.24 -15.16 6.81
CA ALA A 16 -0.15 -14.92 6.43
C ALA A 16 -0.76 -13.75 7.23
N GLU A 17 -0.46 -13.65 8.52
CA GLU A 17 -0.91 -12.55 9.37
C GLU A 17 -0.28 -11.22 8.96
N GLY A 18 1.03 -11.20 8.72
CA GLY A 18 1.72 -10.02 8.21
C GLY A 18 1.14 -9.53 6.88
N ARG A 19 0.83 -10.48 5.97
CA ARG A 19 0.15 -10.19 4.70
C ARG A 19 -1.24 -9.60 4.92
N ARG A 20 -2.07 -10.21 5.78
CA ARG A 20 -3.42 -9.70 6.09
C ARG A 20 -3.36 -8.26 6.61
N LYS A 21 -2.48 -8.00 7.58
CA LYS A 21 -2.30 -6.66 8.14
C LYS A 21 -1.87 -5.64 7.08
N LEU A 22 -0.97 -6.02 6.18
CA LEU A 22 -0.51 -5.16 5.10
C LEU A 22 -1.67 -4.75 4.17
N PHE A 23 -2.54 -5.69 3.81
CA PHE A 23 -3.70 -5.39 2.95
C PHE A 23 -4.78 -4.57 3.65
N LEU A 24 -4.98 -4.77 4.96
CA LEU A 24 -5.85 -3.91 5.77
C LEU A 24 -5.34 -2.46 5.77
N LEU A 25 -4.07 -2.24 6.06
CA LEU A 25 -3.46 -0.90 6.04
C LEU A 25 -3.54 -0.25 4.66
N LEU A 26 -3.37 -1.04 3.59
CA LEU A 26 -3.52 -0.55 2.23
C LEU A 26 -4.97 -0.09 1.95
N GLU A 27 -5.96 -0.87 2.38
CA GLU A 27 -7.37 -0.51 2.23
C GLU A 27 -7.76 0.72 3.06
N GLU A 28 -7.24 0.84 4.29
CA GLU A 28 -7.41 2.02 5.13
C GLU A 28 -6.82 3.28 4.46
N ALA A 29 -5.60 3.19 3.93
CA ALA A 29 -4.96 4.29 3.23
C ALA A 29 -5.75 4.73 1.98
N LEU A 30 -6.31 3.79 1.23
CA LEU A 30 -7.20 4.09 0.09
C LEU A 30 -8.49 4.77 0.54
N THR A 31 -9.09 4.28 1.63
CA THR A 31 -10.34 4.82 2.17
C THR A 31 -10.15 6.23 2.71
N ALA A 32 -9.01 6.49 3.36
CA ALA A 32 -8.61 7.82 3.83
C ALA A 32 -8.13 8.76 2.71
N GLY A 33 -8.05 8.29 1.46
CA GLY A 33 -7.53 9.09 0.33
C GLY A 33 -6.04 9.42 0.44
N ASN A 34 -5.30 8.75 1.32
CA ASN A 34 -3.85 8.95 1.46
C ASN A 34 -3.10 8.17 0.37
N LEU A 35 -3.09 8.75 -0.83
CA LEU A 35 -2.60 8.07 -2.03
C LEU A 35 -1.08 7.83 -2.01
N VAL A 36 -0.32 8.65 -1.28
CA VAL A 36 1.12 8.44 -1.05
C VAL A 36 1.34 7.19 -0.21
N ALA A 37 0.65 7.07 0.93
CA ALA A 37 0.74 5.89 1.78
C ALA A 37 0.25 4.63 1.04
N ALA A 38 -0.86 4.73 0.31
CA ALA A 38 -1.38 3.62 -0.49
C ALA A 38 -0.37 3.16 -1.57
N GLY A 39 0.36 4.09 -2.19
CA GLY A 39 1.41 3.76 -3.15
C GLY A 39 2.56 2.96 -2.53
N HIS A 40 3.09 3.40 -1.39
CA HIS A 40 4.15 2.68 -0.67
C HIS A 40 3.69 1.30 -0.20
N LEU A 41 2.49 1.22 0.37
CA LEU A 41 1.90 -0.04 0.84
C LEU A 41 1.65 -1.01 -0.32
N LEU A 42 1.26 -0.52 -1.50
CA LEU A 42 1.11 -1.36 -2.70
C LEU A 42 2.44 -1.96 -3.17
N VAL A 43 3.55 -1.20 -3.14
CA VAL A 43 4.88 -1.72 -3.48
C VAL A 43 5.26 -2.86 -2.52
N MET A 44 5.07 -2.66 -1.23
CA MET A 44 5.31 -3.70 -0.22
C MET A 44 4.42 -4.92 -0.47
N ALA A 45 3.12 -4.72 -0.74
CA ALA A 45 2.19 -5.81 -1.01
C ALA A 45 2.52 -6.58 -2.30
N ASN A 46 3.13 -5.94 -3.30
CA ASN A 46 3.66 -6.62 -4.48
C ASN A 46 4.86 -7.51 -4.13
N GLY A 47 5.79 -7.03 -3.30
CA GLY A 47 6.94 -7.81 -2.86
C GLY A 47 6.58 -9.00 -1.98
N THR A 48 5.65 -8.83 -1.04
CA THR A 48 5.27 -9.88 -0.08
C THR A 48 4.33 -10.93 -0.67
N ALA A 49 3.39 -10.51 -1.51
CA ALA A 49 2.25 -11.36 -1.88
C ALA A 49 1.98 -11.42 -3.39
N GLY A 50 2.87 -10.89 -4.24
CA GLY A 50 2.60 -10.74 -5.68
C GLY A 50 2.05 -11.99 -6.38
N HIS A 51 2.51 -13.18 -5.98
CA HIS A 51 2.12 -14.47 -6.57
C HIS A 51 1.11 -15.27 -5.75
N ASP A 52 0.83 -14.89 -4.50
CA ASP A 52 0.00 -15.67 -3.55
C ASP A 52 -1.15 -14.81 -2.98
N ARG A 53 -1.70 -13.93 -3.81
CA ARG A 53 -2.84 -13.11 -3.40
C ARG A 53 -4.11 -13.91 -3.41
N THR A 54 -4.91 -13.68 -2.38
CA THR A 54 -6.33 -14.02 -2.44
C THR A 54 -7.07 -13.11 -3.44
N ALA A 55 -8.31 -13.49 -3.78
CA ALA A 55 -9.16 -12.66 -4.63
C ALA A 55 -9.43 -11.27 -4.02
N ALA A 56 -9.65 -11.19 -2.70
CA ALA A 56 -9.90 -9.93 -1.99
C ALA A 56 -8.67 -9.01 -2.03
N GLU A 57 -7.49 -9.56 -1.73
CA GLU A 57 -6.21 -8.84 -1.80
C GLU A 57 -5.92 -8.33 -3.22
N THR A 58 -6.28 -9.11 -4.24
CA THR A 58 -6.17 -8.70 -5.65
C THR A 58 -7.05 -7.49 -5.97
N VAL A 59 -8.28 -7.44 -5.43
CA VAL A 59 -9.18 -6.28 -5.62
C VAL A 59 -8.59 -5.03 -4.98
N ILE A 60 -8.09 -5.13 -3.75
CA ILE A 60 -7.45 -4.01 -3.04
C ILE A 60 -6.22 -3.51 -3.83
N ALA A 61 -5.35 -4.41 -4.28
CA ALA A 61 -4.18 -4.05 -5.08
C ALA A 61 -4.54 -3.36 -6.40
N LYS A 62 -5.59 -3.80 -7.08
CA LYS A 62 -6.10 -3.14 -8.30
C LYS A 62 -6.61 -1.73 -8.01
N ARG A 63 -7.40 -1.54 -6.95
CA ARG A 63 -7.88 -0.20 -6.52
C ARG A 63 -6.70 0.72 -6.21
N ALA A 64 -5.69 0.23 -5.51
CA ALA A 64 -4.49 0.99 -5.20
C ALA A 64 -3.73 1.42 -6.46
N ARG A 65 -3.56 0.50 -7.42
CA ARG A 65 -2.93 0.80 -8.69
C ARG A 65 -3.68 1.89 -9.46
N GLN A 66 -5.00 1.77 -9.56
CA GLN A 66 -5.82 2.80 -10.24
C GLN A 66 -5.72 4.16 -9.55
N ALA A 67 -5.66 4.18 -8.22
CA ALA A 67 -5.48 5.42 -7.46
C ALA A 67 -4.12 6.06 -7.73
N ALA A 68 -3.04 5.26 -7.81
CA ALA A 68 -1.71 5.74 -8.17
C ALA A 68 -1.65 6.29 -9.61
N GLU A 69 -2.32 5.63 -10.57
CA GLU A 69 -2.42 6.10 -11.95
C GLU A 69 -3.15 7.45 -12.04
N ARG A 70 -4.20 7.65 -11.23
CA ARG A 70 -4.91 8.94 -11.14
C ARG A 70 -4.02 10.06 -10.62
N VAL A 71 -3.22 9.82 -9.56
CA VAL A 71 -2.27 10.83 -9.05
C VAL A 71 -1.25 11.21 -10.12
N ARG A 72 -0.73 10.22 -10.86
CA ARG A 72 0.24 10.46 -11.94
C ARG A 72 -0.36 11.26 -13.10
N ALA A 73 -1.66 11.14 -13.33
CA ALA A 73 -2.37 11.85 -14.39
C ALA A 73 -2.80 13.28 -14.00
N LEU A 74 -2.68 13.67 -12.73
CA LEU A 74 -2.96 15.04 -12.32
C LEU A 74 -1.91 15.98 -12.94
N PRO A 75 -2.32 17.09 -13.58
CA PRO A 75 -1.39 18.06 -14.14
C PRO A 75 -0.49 18.62 -13.01
N SER A 76 0.81 18.75 -13.31
CA SER A 76 1.86 19.11 -12.35
C SER A 76 1.61 20.43 -11.59
N SER A 77 0.71 21.28 -12.10
CA SER A 77 0.25 22.51 -11.48
C SER A 77 -0.69 22.33 -10.26
N LEU A 78 -1.29 21.14 -10.08
CA LEU A 78 -2.12 20.82 -8.90
C LEU A 78 -1.33 20.11 -7.78
N THR A 79 -0.12 19.64 -8.07
CA THR A 79 0.76 18.94 -7.12
C THR A 79 1.87 19.83 -6.55
N ALA A 80 2.13 20.98 -7.17
CA ALA A 80 2.99 21.99 -6.58
C ALA A 80 2.25 22.64 -5.41
N ALA A 81 2.73 22.41 -4.19
CA ALA A 81 2.31 23.19 -3.03
C ALA A 81 2.35 24.69 -3.38
N PRO A 82 1.41 25.53 -2.91
CA PRO A 82 1.46 26.95 -3.18
C PRO A 82 2.82 27.45 -2.73
N ASP A 83 3.57 27.93 -3.71
CA ASP A 83 4.87 28.57 -3.55
C ASP A 83 4.72 29.57 -2.40
N ARG A 84 5.45 29.36 -1.31
CA ARG A 84 5.42 30.29 -0.18
C ARG A 84 5.95 31.60 -0.73
N ALA A 85 5.02 32.52 -1.04
CA ALA A 85 5.34 33.85 -1.50
C ALA A 85 6.40 34.43 -0.57
N PRO A 86 7.46 35.06 -1.10
CA PRO A 86 8.44 35.71 -0.26
C PRO A 86 7.70 36.75 0.58
N VAL A 87 7.86 36.65 1.91
CA VAL A 87 7.35 37.63 2.86
C VAL A 87 8.04 38.94 2.52
N ALA A 88 7.34 39.80 1.77
CA ALA A 88 7.77 41.16 1.51
C ALA A 88 7.31 42.03 2.68
N GLY A 89 8.26 42.71 3.31
CA GLY A 89 8.03 43.73 4.32
C GLY A 89 8.93 43.53 5.54
N ALA A 90 9.54 44.55 6.12
CA ALA A 90 9.63 45.97 5.81
C ALA A 90 10.85 46.52 6.57
#